data_AF-A0A7C1G6L8-F1
#
_entry.id   AF-A0A7C1G6L8-F1
#
_cell.length_a   1.000
_cell.length_b   1.000
_cell.length_c   1.000
_cell.angle_alpha   90.00
_cell.angle_beta   90.00
_cell.angle_gamma   90.00
#
_symmetry.space_group_name_H-M   'P 1'
#
loop_
_entity.id
_entity.type
_entity.pdbx_description
1 polymer ?
#
loop_
_entity_poly.entity_id
_entity_poly.type
_entity_poly.pdbx_seq_one_letter_code
_entity_poly.pdbx_strand_id
1 'polypeptide(L)'
;MFFLFVPLRSIGSVLIKVGMLVVTSVALGISVLWGSRLVRFGVIWIIITFLPYVLLVPFGNADRYFYLPSVGFCLAIVGAFQEISASIAKRFGPRGFQLVLGAGMAVFAVYAVLAFSAIQERANEWREAGEMVDQMLSQVYTLHPTVEPGITMYFLGLPKRYKQAAFMASGMRSALVVHYNQPALRVYTGDHPDLLSAVKKAMPGAPRNGQVYVYIYDDGRLIDYSSSYSDPAVQTLLETYAYFD
;
A
#
# COMPACT_ATOMS: atom_id res chain seq x y z
N MET A 1 -1.42 -4.81 21.05
CA MET A 1 -2.80 -4.27 21.11
C MET A 1 -3.42 -4.47 19.74
N PHE A 2 -4.34 -5.44 19.61
CA PHE A 2 -4.97 -5.76 18.32
C PHE A 2 -5.95 -4.65 17.94
N PHE A 3 -5.52 -3.71 17.10
CA PHE A 3 -6.46 -2.76 16.50
C PHE A 3 -7.25 -3.50 15.43
N LEU A 4 -8.47 -3.93 15.78
CA LEU A 4 -9.49 -4.42 14.85
C LEU A 4 -10.11 -3.26 14.04
N PHE A 5 -9.29 -2.28 13.68
CA PHE A 5 -9.66 -1.14 12.87
C PHE A 5 -8.92 -1.28 11.55
N VAL A 6 -9.66 -1.52 10.47
CA VAL A 6 -9.13 -1.29 9.12
C VAL A 6 -8.82 0.21 9.05
N PRO A 7 -7.55 0.63 8.98
CA PRO A 7 -7.25 2.04 8.82
C PRO A 7 -7.77 2.44 7.43
N LEU A 8 -8.93 3.08 7.39
CA LEU A 8 -9.35 3.86 6.23
C LEU A 8 -8.32 4.99 6.12
N ARG A 9 -7.28 4.74 5.31
CA ARG A 9 -6.04 5.55 5.26
C ARG A 9 -6.30 7.00 4.85
N SER A 10 -7.45 7.28 4.25
CA SER A 10 -7.88 8.61 3.78
C SER A 10 -8.73 9.40 4.78
N ILE A 11 -9.27 8.78 5.84
CA ILE A 11 -10.19 9.46 6.76
C ILE A 11 -9.48 9.66 8.10
N GLY A 12 -9.14 10.91 8.42
CA GLY A 12 -8.42 11.26 9.65
C GLY A 12 -9.27 11.13 10.93
N SER A 13 -10.57 11.43 10.84
CA SER A 13 -11.44 11.49 12.03
C SER A 13 -11.99 10.13 12.43
N VAL A 14 -11.76 9.73 13.68
CA VAL A 14 -12.34 8.52 14.30
C VAL A 14 -13.87 8.60 14.30
N LEU A 15 -14.44 9.78 14.54
CA LEU A 15 -15.89 9.99 14.56
C LEU A 15 -16.54 9.67 13.21
N ILE A 16 -15.89 10.08 12.11
CA ILE A 16 -16.39 9.77 10.76
C ILE A 16 -16.36 8.26 10.52
N LYS A 17 -15.29 7.57 10.95
CA LYS A 17 -15.18 6.11 10.82
C LYS A 17 -16.28 5.38 11.59
N VAL A 18 -16.54 5.78 12.84
CA VAL A 18 -17.61 5.22 13.67
C VAL A 18 -18.97 5.51 13.04
N GLY A 19 -19.21 6.74 12.58
CA GLY A 19 -20.43 7.11 11.87
C GLY A 19 -20.68 6.24 10.63
N MET A 20 -19.66 6.06 9.78
CA MET A 20 -19.74 5.20 8.60
C MET A 20 -20.00 3.74 8.98
N LEU A 21 -19.36 3.22 10.03
CA LEU A 21 -19.58 1.86 10.51
C LEU A 21 -21.02 1.66 10.98
N VAL A 22 -21.56 2.61 11.75
CA VAL A 22 -22.95 2.55 12.24
C VAL A 22 -23.92 2.61 11.07
N VAL A 23 -23.76 3.58 10.17
CA VAL A 23 -24.62 3.73 8.98
C VAL A 23 -24.57 2.47 8.11
N THR A 24 -23.38 1.91 7.87
CA THR A 24 -23.22 0.70 7.06
C THR A 24 -23.85 -0.50 7.76
N SER A 25 -23.62 -0.68 9.06
CA SER A 25 -24.22 -1.78 9.84
C SER A 25 -25.75 -1.72 9.83
N VAL A 26 -26.32 -0.52 10.01
CA VAL A 26 -27.77 -0.32 9.94
C VAL A 26 -28.29 -0.61 8.54
N ALA A 27 -27.64 -0.08 7.49
CA ALA A 27 -28.04 -0.32 6.11
C ALA A 27 -27.99 -1.81 5.73
N LEU A 28 -26.94 -2.53 6.13
CA LEU A 28 -26.82 -3.96 5.92
C LEU A 28 -27.89 -4.72 6.71
N GLY A 29 -28.13 -4.36 7.98
CA GLY A 29 -29.19 -4.96 8.80
C GLY A 29 -30.57 -4.80 8.18
N ILE A 30 -30.92 -3.59 7.75
CA ILE A 30 -32.18 -3.32 7.02
C ILE A 30 -32.24 -4.13 5.73
N SER A 31 -31.15 -4.19 4.96
CA SER A 31 -31.08 -4.92 3.69
C SER A 31 -31.27 -6.44 3.88
N VAL A 32 -30.75 -7.00 4.97
CA VAL A 32 -30.93 -8.42 5.32
C VAL A 32 -32.36 -8.71 5.76
N LEU A 33 -32.94 -7.86 6.60
CA LEU A 33 -34.27 -8.09 7.16
C LEU A 33 -35.38 -7.83 6.14
N TRP A 34 -35.26 -6.76 5.35
CA TRP A 34 -36.35 -6.23 4.53
C TRP A 34 -36.08 -6.23 3.02
N GLY A 35 -34.84 -6.47 2.57
CA GLY A 35 -34.52 -6.54 1.14
C GLY A 35 -35.08 -7.79 0.45
N SER A 36 -35.16 -7.78 -0.88
CA SER A 36 -35.48 -8.96 -1.69
C SER A 36 -34.44 -10.07 -1.55
N ARG A 37 -34.77 -11.24 -2.11
CA ARG A 37 -33.86 -12.40 -2.18
C ARG A 37 -32.50 -12.03 -2.78
N LEU A 38 -32.48 -11.19 -3.83
CA LEU A 38 -31.25 -10.76 -4.48
C LEU A 38 -30.42 -9.83 -3.59
N VAL A 39 -31.07 -8.87 -2.92
CA VAL A 39 -30.41 -7.97 -1.95
C VAL A 39 -29.79 -8.75 -0.80
N ARG A 40 -30.56 -9.66 -0.19
CA ARG A 40 -30.09 -10.51 0.91
C ARG A 40 -28.93 -11.37 0.48
N PHE A 41 -29.01 -11.98 -0.70
CA PHE A 41 -27.91 -12.77 -1.25
C PHE A 41 -26.65 -11.93 -1.42
N GLY A 42 -26.75 -10.74 -2.03
CA GLY A 42 -25.63 -9.82 -2.19
C GLY A 42 -24.99 -9.43 -0.85
N VAL A 43 -25.80 -9.09 0.16
CA VAL A 43 -25.29 -8.73 1.50
C VAL A 43 -24.64 -9.93 2.21
N ILE A 44 -25.25 -11.11 2.18
CA ILE A 44 -24.66 -12.32 2.75
C ILE A 44 -23.33 -12.63 2.06
N TRP A 45 -23.26 -12.47 0.74
CA TRP A 45 -22.02 -12.63 -0.03
C TRP A 45 -20.93 -11.65 0.42
N ILE A 46 -21.26 -10.37 0.61
CA ILE A 46 -20.33 -9.38 1.17
C ILE A 46 -19.78 -9.87 2.50
N ILE A 47 -20.65 -10.27 3.43
CA ILE A 47 -20.24 -10.70 4.78
C ILE A 47 -19.33 -11.93 4.70
N ILE A 48 -19.74 -12.97 3.98
CA ILE A 48 -18.99 -14.23 3.87
C ILE A 48 -17.62 -14.00 3.22
N THR A 49 -17.55 -13.19 2.17
CA THR A 49 -16.30 -12.94 1.45
C THR A 49 -15.41 -11.93 2.15
N PHE A 50 -15.98 -10.99 2.91
CA PHE A 50 -15.20 -9.98 3.64
C PHE A 50 -14.67 -10.49 4.98
N LEU A 51 -15.41 -11.37 5.66
CA LEU A 51 -15.08 -11.84 7.02
C LEU A 51 -13.66 -12.43 7.15
N PRO A 52 -13.17 -13.30 6.24
CA PRO A 52 -11.81 -13.81 6.32
C PRO A 52 -10.76 -12.69 6.27
N TYR A 53 -11.01 -11.63 5.50
CA TYR A 53 -10.07 -10.52 5.36
C TYR A 53 -9.99 -9.66 6.61
N VAL A 54 -11.08 -9.52 7.37
CA VAL A 54 -11.06 -8.83 8.68
C VAL A 54 -10.05 -9.47 9.63
N LEU A 55 -9.93 -10.80 9.58
CA LEU A 55 -8.98 -11.56 10.39
C LEU A 55 -7.53 -11.39 9.90
N LEU A 56 -7.34 -11.02 8.62
CA LEU A 56 -6.02 -10.82 8.01
C LEU A 56 -5.50 -9.39 8.13
N VAL A 57 -6.33 -8.42 8.54
CA VAL A 57 -5.95 -7.00 8.68
C VAL A 57 -4.63 -6.78 9.44
N PRO A 58 -4.33 -7.49 10.56
CA PRO A 58 -3.06 -7.32 11.27
C PRO A 58 -1.81 -7.66 10.45
N PHE A 59 -1.96 -8.48 9.41
CA PHE A 59 -0.85 -8.92 8.54
C PHE A 59 -0.72 -8.07 7.27
N GLY A 60 -1.65 -7.16 7.04
CA GLY A 60 -1.63 -6.25 5.89
C GLY A 60 -3.03 -5.98 5.35
N ASN A 61 -3.22 -4.75 4.86
CA ASN A 61 -4.44 -4.37 4.15
C ASN A 61 -4.07 -3.96 2.72
N ALA A 62 -4.70 -4.61 1.74
CA ALA A 62 -4.51 -4.38 0.31
C ALA A 62 -5.86 -4.30 -0.39
N ASP A 63 -5.99 -3.39 -1.35
CA ASP A 63 -7.25 -3.10 -2.04
C ASP A 63 -7.82 -4.33 -2.79
N ARG A 64 -6.96 -5.27 -3.18
CA ARG A 64 -7.33 -6.56 -3.79
C ARG A 64 -8.27 -7.42 -2.95
N TYR A 65 -8.36 -7.19 -1.64
CA TYR A 65 -9.27 -7.92 -0.76
C TYR A 65 -10.75 -7.52 -0.95
N PHE A 66 -11.01 -6.39 -1.63
CA PHE A 66 -12.37 -5.92 -1.87
C PHE A 66 -13.00 -6.44 -3.16
N TYR A 67 -12.26 -7.19 -4.00
CA TYR A 67 -12.80 -7.71 -5.27
C TYR A 67 -14.00 -8.63 -5.05
N LEU A 68 -13.91 -9.63 -4.17
CA LEU A 68 -15.03 -10.55 -3.92
C LEU A 68 -16.23 -9.87 -3.23
N PRO A 69 -16.03 -9.04 -2.17
CA PRO A 69 -17.11 -8.23 -1.58
C PRO A 69 -17.80 -7.31 -2.59
N SER A 70 -17.07 -6.73 -3.55
CA SER A 70 -17.66 -5.83 -4.56
C SER A 70 -18.70 -6.52 -5.44
N VAL A 71 -18.55 -7.82 -5.70
CA VAL A 71 -19.56 -8.61 -6.44
C VAL A 71 -20.88 -8.64 -5.65
N GLY A 72 -20.82 -8.94 -4.35
CA GLY A 72 -21.99 -8.93 -3.49
C GLY A 72 -22.62 -7.54 -3.37
N PHE A 73 -21.80 -6.50 -3.33
CA PHE A 73 -22.25 -5.11 -3.35
C PHE A 73 -23.00 -4.75 -4.63
N CYS A 74 -22.47 -5.11 -5.81
CA CYS A 74 -23.15 -4.92 -7.08
C CYS A 74 -24.50 -5.64 -7.12
N LEU A 75 -24.57 -6.89 -6.66
CA LEU A 75 -25.82 -7.65 -6.60
C LEU A 75 -26.86 -6.99 -5.67
N ALA A 76 -26.41 -6.52 -4.50
CA ALA A 76 -27.28 -5.82 -3.55
C ALA A 76 -27.81 -4.50 -4.12
N ILE A 77 -26.96 -3.72 -4.81
CA ILE A 77 -27.38 -2.48 -5.48
C ILE A 77 -28.39 -2.78 -6.58
N VAL A 78 -28.14 -3.77 -7.44
CA VAL A 78 -29.06 -4.11 -8.53
C VAL A 78 -30.43 -4.52 -7.98
N GLY A 79 -30.46 -5.36 -6.94
CA GLY A 79 -31.71 -5.74 -6.29
C GLY A 79 -32.46 -4.56 -5.68
N ALA A 80 -31.75 -3.69 -4.95
CA ALA A 80 -32.33 -2.49 -4.37
C ALA A 80 -32.87 -1.54 -5.45
N PHE A 81 -32.13 -1.39 -6.56
CA PHE A 81 -32.56 -0.57 -7.69
C PHE A 81 -33.83 -1.11 -8.34
N GLN A 82 -33.96 -2.43 -8.51
CA GLN A 82 -35.19 -3.06 -9.03
C GLN A 82 -36.40 -2.78 -8.14
N GLU A 83 -36.25 -2.90 -6.82
CA GLU A 83 -37.35 -2.64 -5.87
C GLU A 83 -37.76 -1.16 -5.85
N ILE A 84 -36.77 -0.27 -5.78
CA ILE A 84 -36.98 1.18 -5.77
C ILE A 84 -37.66 1.61 -7.07
N SER A 85 -37.13 1.15 -8.20
CA SER A 85 -37.66 1.52 -9.51
C SER A 85 -39.07 1.01 -9.77
N ALA A 86 -39.39 -0.23 -9.38
CA ALA A 86 -40.75 -0.77 -9.45
C ALA A 86 -41.73 0.05 -8.59
N SER A 87 -41.30 0.42 -7.38
CA SER A 87 -42.11 1.22 -6.45
C SER A 87 -42.39 2.63 -6.99
N ILE A 88 -41.38 3.27 -7.59
CA ILE A 88 -41.52 4.60 -8.21
C ILE A 88 -42.40 4.54 -9.45
N ALA A 89 -42.18 3.56 -10.34
CA ALA A 89 -42.98 3.39 -11.54
C ALA A 89 -44.46 3.20 -11.20
N LYS A 90 -44.76 2.39 -10.17
CA LYS A 90 -46.13 2.18 -9.68
C LYS A 90 -46.77 3.46 -9.12
N ARG A 91 -46.00 4.30 -8.42
CA ARG A 91 -46.53 5.48 -7.72
C ARG A 91 -46.59 6.75 -8.57
N PHE A 92 -45.62 6.95 -9.45
CA PHE A 92 -45.41 8.20 -10.19
C PHE A 92 -45.42 8.03 -11.72
N GLY A 93 -45.66 6.80 -12.21
CA GLY A 93 -45.69 6.50 -13.63
C GLY A 93 -44.30 6.59 -14.31
N PRO A 94 -44.26 6.56 -15.65
CA PRO A 94 -43.01 6.49 -16.42
C PRO A 94 -42.13 7.74 -16.27
N ARG A 95 -42.73 8.93 -16.11
CA ARG A 95 -41.98 10.18 -15.89
C ARG A 95 -41.23 10.19 -14.55
N GLY A 96 -41.86 9.70 -13.49
CA GLY A 96 -41.20 9.57 -12.18
C GLY A 96 -40.02 8.61 -12.21
N PHE A 97 -40.18 7.48 -12.92
CA PHE A 97 -39.09 6.52 -13.13
C PHE A 97 -37.92 7.15 -13.90
N GLN A 98 -38.19 7.88 -14.99
CA GLN A 98 -37.15 8.57 -15.76
C GLN A 98 -36.37 9.60 -14.93
N LEU A 99 -37.05 10.35 -14.06
CA LEU A 99 -36.40 11.30 -13.17
C LEU A 99 -35.47 10.61 -12.16
N VAL A 100 -35.90 9.50 -11.56
CA VAL A 100 -35.04 8.78 -10.61
C VAL A 100 -33.86 8.10 -11.30
N LEU A 101 -34.08 7.54 -12.48
CA LEU A 101 -32.99 7.00 -13.29
C LEU A 101 -31.98 8.11 -13.65
N GLY A 102 -32.47 9.27 -14.11
CA GLY A 102 -31.62 10.43 -14.42
C GLY A 102 -30.84 10.93 -13.20
N ALA A 103 -31.48 11.03 -12.04
CA ALA A 103 -30.83 11.40 -10.78
C ALA A 103 -29.78 10.35 -10.37
N GLY A 104 -30.08 9.06 -10.47
CA GLY A 104 -29.14 7.97 -10.19
C GLY A 104 -27.91 8.01 -11.12
N MET A 105 -28.13 8.24 -12.42
CA MET A 105 -27.05 8.42 -13.39
C MET A 105 -26.20 9.66 -13.10
N ALA A 106 -26.82 10.77 -12.69
CA ALA A 106 -26.09 11.98 -12.30
C ALA A 106 -25.23 11.74 -11.04
N VAL A 107 -25.77 11.08 -10.02
CA VAL A 107 -25.00 10.71 -8.82
C VAL A 107 -23.85 9.77 -9.17
N PHE A 108 -24.09 8.78 -10.03
CA PHE A 108 -23.06 7.87 -10.51
C PHE A 108 -21.96 8.61 -11.28
N ALA A 109 -22.33 9.54 -12.17
CA ALA A 109 -21.37 10.33 -12.93
C ALA A 109 -20.49 11.20 -12.01
N VAL A 110 -21.10 11.87 -11.02
CA VAL A 110 -20.36 12.63 -10.01
C VAL A 110 -19.41 11.72 -9.23
N TYR A 111 -19.90 10.56 -8.78
CA TYR A 111 -19.06 9.57 -8.10
C TYR A 111 -17.89 9.10 -8.98
N ALA A 112 -18.13 8.79 -10.26
CA ALA A 112 -17.11 8.32 -11.18
C ALA A 112 -16.01 9.37 -11.41
N VAL A 113 -16.39 10.65 -11.54
CA VAL A 113 -15.42 11.75 -11.67
C VAL A 113 -14.57 11.90 -10.40
N LEU A 114 -15.20 11.88 -9.23
CA LEU A 114 -14.49 11.96 -7.95
C LEU A 114 -13.57 10.76 -7.71
N ALA A 115 -14.06 9.55 -8.02
CA ALA A 115 -13.29 8.32 -7.91
C ALA A 115 -12.09 8.32 -8.86
N PHE A 116 -12.28 8.76 -10.11
CA PHE A 116 -11.20 8.87 -11.09
C PHE A 116 -10.12 9.84 -10.62
N SER A 117 -10.50 11.01 -10.10
CA SER A 117 -9.55 11.98 -9.53
C SER A 117 -8.74 11.37 -8.38
N ALA A 118 -9.40 10.67 -7.44
CA ALA A 118 -8.73 10.03 -6.32
C ALA A 118 -7.80 8.89 -6.76
N ILE A 119 -8.19 8.11 -7.77
CA ILE A 119 -7.33 7.07 -8.36
C ILE A 119 -6.11 7.69 -9.04
N GLN A 120 -6.28 8.81 -9.74
CA GLN A 120 -5.18 9.47 -10.43
C GLN A 120 -4.15 10.04 -9.45
N GLU A 121 -4.59 10.65 -8.34
CA GLU A 121 -3.69 11.08 -7.28
C GLU A 121 -2.87 9.90 -6.74
N ARG A 122 -3.53 8.78 -6.41
CA ARG A 122 -2.85 7.58 -5.95
C ARG A 122 -1.87 7.05 -7.00
N ALA A 123 -2.28 6.96 -8.26
CA ALA A 123 -1.40 6.52 -9.34
C ALA A 123 -0.16 7.40 -9.47
N ASN A 124 -0.30 8.72 -9.27
CA ASN A 124 0.83 9.63 -9.26
C ASN A 124 1.75 9.39 -8.05
N GLU A 125 1.21 9.16 -6.84
CA GLU A 125 2.04 8.80 -5.66
C GLU A 125 2.88 7.54 -5.90
N TRP A 126 2.29 6.52 -6.54
CA TRP A 126 2.99 5.29 -6.90
C TRP A 126 4.03 5.51 -8.00
N ARG A 127 3.73 6.38 -8.98
CA ARG A 127 4.70 6.75 -10.03
C ARG A 127 5.89 7.49 -9.44
N GLU A 128 5.65 8.52 -8.62
CA GLU A 128 6.70 9.29 -7.94
C GLU A 128 7.58 8.38 -7.07
N ALA A 129 6.96 7.48 -6.29
CA ALA A 129 7.73 6.50 -5.50
C ALA A 129 8.59 5.59 -6.39
N GLY A 130 8.06 5.15 -7.54
CA GLY A 130 8.80 4.35 -8.53
C GLY A 130 9.98 5.12 -9.13
N GLU A 131 9.78 6.38 -9.48
CA GLU A 131 10.84 7.28 -9.99
C GLU A 131 11.95 7.48 -8.95
N MET A 132 11.62 7.65 -7.68
CA MET A 132 12.63 7.76 -6.61
C MET A 132 13.44 6.46 -6.45
N VAL A 133 12.79 5.30 -6.58
CA VAL A 133 13.48 4.00 -6.54
C VAL A 133 14.38 3.82 -7.76
N ASP A 134 13.91 4.19 -8.95
CA ASP A 134 14.68 4.14 -10.19
C ASP A 134 15.92 5.05 -10.14
N GLN A 135 15.76 6.28 -9.62
CA GLN A 135 16.88 7.20 -9.41
C GLN A 135 17.92 6.66 -8.41
N MET A 136 17.45 6.03 -7.33
CA MET A 136 18.34 5.41 -6.36
C MET A 136 19.09 4.22 -6.97
N LEU A 137 18.41 3.32 -7.67
CA LEU A 137 19.04 2.18 -8.35
C LEU A 137 20.05 2.65 -9.40
N SER A 138 19.70 3.68 -10.18
CA SER A 138 20.59 4.30 -11.15
C SER A 138 21.87 4.85 -10.52
N GLN A 139 21.79 5.40 -9.30
CA GLN A 139 22.98 5.81 -8.54
C GLN A 139 23.85 4.60 -8.18
N VAL A 140 23.25 3.49 -7.72
CA VAL A 140 24.00 2.25 -7.45
C VAL A 140 24.69 1.74 -8.70
N TYR A 141 23.99 1.68 -9.84
CA TYR A 141 24.54 1.21 -11.11
C TYR A 141 25.67 2.11 -11.63
N THR A 142 25.57 3.41 -11.38
CA THR A 142 26.61 4.38 -11.75
C THR A 142 27.85 4.23 -10.86
N LEU A 143 27.66 4.04 -9.55
CA LEU A 143 28.74 3.82 -8.59
C LEU A 143 29.42 2.46 -8.80
N HIS A 144 28.65 1.44 -9.19
CA HIS A 144 29.09 0.08 -9.41
C HIS A 144 28.62 -0.46 -10.76
N PRO A 145 29.27 -0.09 -11.88
CA PRO A 145 28.89 -0.61 -13.20
C PRO A 145 28.97 -2.14 -13.29
N THR A 146 29.83 -2.74 -12.47
CA THR A 146 30.00 -4.18 -12.31
C THR A 146 30.19 -4.51 -10.84
N VAL A 147 29.74 -5.69 -10.41
CA VAL A 147 29.94 -6.20 -9.05
C VAL A 147 30.56 -7.60 -9.10
N GLU A 148 31.60 -7.81 -8.30
CA GLU A 148 32.22 -9.11 -8.10
C GLU A 148 31.32 -10.07 -7.29
N PRO A 149 31.46 -11.40 -7.48
CA PRO A 149 30.74 -12.38 -6.68
C PRO A 149 31.03 -12.25 -5.18
N GLY A 150 30.00 -12.40 -4.35
CA GLY A 150 30.12 -12.39 -2.89
C GLY A 150 30.11 -11.01 -2.24
N ILE A 151 29.91 -9.95 -3.03
CA ILE A 151 29.71 -8.60 -2.48
C ILE A 151 28.47 -8.54 -1.58
N THR A 152 28.60 -7.77 -0.51
CA THR A 152 27.50 -7.41 0.38
C THR A 152 27.21 -5.92 0.29
N MET A 153 25.95 -5.55 0.11
CA MET A 153 25.49 -4.16 0.06
C MET A 153 24.47 -3.89 1.16
N TYR A 154 24.71 -2.87 1.97
CA TYR A 154 23.79 -2.38 3.00
C TYR A 154 23.16 -1.07 2.53
N PHE A 155 21.82 -1.00 2.52
CA PHE A 155 21.06 0.20 2.22
C PHE A 155 20.29 0.66 3.45
N LEU A 156 20.76 1.74 4.05
CA LEU A 156 20.27 2.21 5.34
C LEU A 156 19.42 3.47 5.19
N GLY A 157 18.43 3.63 6.07
CA GLY A 157 17.60 4.84 6.12
C GLY A 157 16.66 4.99 4.93
N LEU A 158 16.40 3.90 4.21
CA LEU A 158 15.41 3.91 3.14
C LEU A 158 14.03 4.25 3.71
N PRO A 159 13.27 5.18 3.09
CA PRO A 159 11.91 5.41 3.51
C PRO A 159 11.12 4.12 3.29
N LYS A 160 10.25 3.75 4.25
CA LYS A 160 9.37 2.59 4.08
C LYS A 160 8.23 2.88 3.09
N ARG A 161 7.85 4.16 2.98
CA ARG A 161 6.77 4.64 2.14
C ARG A 161 7.06 6.04 1.65
N TYR A 162 6.60 6.33 0.43
CA TYR A 162 6.42 7.68 -0.07
C TYR A 162 4.92 7.95 -0.15
N LYS A 163 4.41 8.87 0.69
CA LYS A 163 2.96 9.05 0.91
C LYS A 163 2.31 7.70 1.27
N GLN A 164 1.43 7.16 0.43
CA GLN A 164 0.80 5.84 0.63
C GLN A 164 1.47 4.70 -0.17
N ALA A 165 2.36 5.02 -1.10
CA ALA A 165 3.06 4.03 -1.90
C ALA A 165 4.18 3.38 -1.08
N ALA A 166 4.30 2.05 -1.18
CA ALA A 166 5.42 1.35 -0.57
C ALA A 166 6.70 1.74 -1.32
N PHE A 167 7.70 2.23 -0.59
CA PHE A 167 8.99 2.57 -1.17
C PHE A 167 9.86 1.32 -1.05
N MET A 168 10.05 0.65 -2.18
CA MET A 168 10.89 -0.53 -2.33
C MET A 168 10.74 -1.58 -1.20
N ALA A 169 9.55 -2.17 -1.10
CA ALA A 169 9.14 -3.02 0.02
C ALA A 169 10.14 -4.14 0.37
N SER A 170 10.34 -5.09 -0.55
CA SER A 170 11.25 -6.24 -0.38
C SER A 170 11.93 -6.59 -1.71
N GLY A 171 12.26 -5.57 -2.49
CA GLY A 171 12.57 -5.70 -3.92
C GLY A 171 13.97 -5.26 -4.30
N MET A 172 14.76 -4.71 -3.36
CA MET A 172 16.08 -4.17 -3.65
C MET A 172 17.00 -5.29 -4.09
N ARG A 173 17.02 -6.39 -3.33
CA ARG A 173 17.84 -7.56 -3.67
C ARG A 173 17.47 -8.09 -5.05
N SER A 174 16.19 -8.30 -5.32
CA SER A 174 15.73 -8.82 -6.61
C SER A 174 16.14 -7.91 -7.77
N ALA A 175 15.98 -6.59 -7.62
CA ALA A 175 16.38 -5.63 -8.66
C ALA A 175 17.89 -5.68 -8.95
N LEU A 176 18.73 -5.71 -7.91
CA LEU A 176 20.18 -5.75 -8.06
C LEU A 176 20.67 -7.10 -8.59
N VAL A 177 20.12 -8.22 -8.10
CA VAL A 177 20.47 -9.57 -8.59
C VAL A 177 20.15 -9.71 -10.07
N VAL A 178 18.99 -9.22 -10.51
CA VAL A 178 18.58 -9.27 -11.93
C VAL A 178 19.48 -8.36 -12.78
N HIS A 179 19.75 -7.13 -12.32
CA HIS A 179 20.57 -6.19 -13.08
C HIS A 179 22.00 -6.69 -13.27
N TYR A 180 22.64 -7.15 -12.19
CA TYR A 180 24.03 -7.62 -12.25
C TYR A 180 24.18 -9.07 -12.70
N ASN A 181 23.09 -9.84 -12.77
CA ASN A 181 23.11 -11.28 -12.96
C ASN A 181 23.98 -12.01 -11.91
N GLN A 182 23.88 -11.59 -10.64
CA GLN A 182 24.71 -12.07 -9.53
C GLN A 182 23.84 -12.65 -8.40
N PRO A 183 23.49 -13.95 -8.43
CA PRO A 183 22.61 -14.55 -7.42
C PRO A 183 23.23 -14.59 -6.01
N ALA A 184 24.58 -14.56 -5.94
CA ALA A 184 25.34 -14.54 -4.70
C ALA A 184 25.37 -13.15 -4.02
N LEU A 185 24.84 -12.11 -4.66
CA LEU A 185 24.77 -10.77 -4.09
C LEU A 185 23.91 -10.78 -2.82
N ARG A 186 24.49 -10.28 -1.72
CA ARG A 186 23.79 -10.12 -0.45
C ARG A 186 23.40 -8.67 -0.29
N VAL A 187 22.12 -8.45 -0.05
CA VAL A 187 21.57 -7.11 0.10
C VAL A 187 20.82 -7.06 1.42
N TYR A 188 21.16 -6.07 2.23
CA TYR A 188 20.57 -5.85 3.53
C TYR A 188 19.99 -4.45 3.60
N THR A 189 18.90 -4.29 4.35
CA THR A 189 18.32 -2.98 4.63
C THR A 189 18.18 -2.78 6.14
N GLY A 190 18.16 -1.52 6.58
CA GLY A 190 18.02 -1.20 8.00
C GLY A 190 17.72 0.27 8.25
N ASP A 191 16.92 0.55 9.27
CA ASP A 191 16.49 1.91 9.63
C ASP A 191 16.65 2.24 11.11
N HIS A 192 17.39 1.42 11.87
CA HIS A 192 17.57 1.62 13.31
C HIS A 192 18.34 2.93 13.59
N PRO A 193 17.83 3.83 14.47
CA PRO A 193 18.46 5.13 14.73
C PRO A 193 19.91 5.03 15.22
N ASP A 194 20.21 4.05 16.08
CA ASP A 194 21.58 3.85 16.60
C ASP A 194 22.54 3.39 15.51
N LEU A 195 22.09 2.53 14.60
CA LEU A 195 22.88 2.09 13.45
C LEU A 195 23.19 3.29 12.53
N LEU A 196 22.17 4.08 12.18
CA LEU A 196 22.33 5.26 11.34
C LEU A 196 23.29 6.28 11.98
N SER A 197 23.16 6.50 13.29
CA SER A 197 24.02 7.43 14.03
C SER A 197 25.46 6.94 14.11
N ALA A 198 25.68 5.64 14.34
CA ALA A 198 26.99 5.03 14.38
C ALA A 198 27.69 5.11 13.02
N VAL A 199 27.00 4.75 11.93
CA VAL A 199 27.53 4.83 10.55
C VAL A 199 27.89 6.27 10.19
N LYS A 200 27.05 7.25 10.52
CA LYS A 200 27.33 8.67 10.27
C LYS A 200 28.51 9.21 11.08
N LYS A 201 28.75 8.67 12.29
CA LYS A 201 29.84 9.09 13.19
C LYS A 201 31.20 8.47 12.80
N ALA A 202 31.19 7.24 12.30
CA ALA A 202 32.39 6.57 11.81
C ALA A 202 32.91 7.33 10.57
N MET A 203 34.03 8.04 10.73
CA MET A 203 34.50 9.04 9.76
C MET A 203 34.69 8.47 8.33
N PRO A 204 34.42 9.28 7.29
CA PRO A 204 34.89 8.99 5.94
C PRO A 204 36.42 9.08 5.90
N GLY A 205 37.12 7.98 5.62
CA GLY A 205 38.58 7.98 5.47
C GLY A 205 39.30 6.69 5.84
N ALA A 206 38.64 5.74 6.50
CA ALA A 206 39.21 4.42 6.73
C ALA A 206 39.33 3.62 5.41
N PRO A 207 40.29 2.68 5.30
CA PRO A 207 40.45 1.86 4.11
C PRO A 207 39.14 1.12 3.78
N ARG A 208 38.74 1.17 2.51
CA ARG A 208 37.53 0.48 2.05
C ARG A 208 37.75 -1.03 2.08
N ASN A 209 36.77 -1.75 2.63
CA ASN A 209 36.65 -3.18 2.38
C ASN A 209 36.00 -3.35 0.99
N GLY A 210 36.75 -3.82 -0.01
CA GLY A 210 36.26 -3.96 -1.39
C GLY A 210 35.08 -4.92 -1.58
N GLN A 211 34.70 -5.68 -0.53
CA GLN A 211 33.60 -6.63 -0.56
C GLN A 211 32.31 -6.14 0.10
N VAL A 212 32.37 -5.03 0.85
CA VAL A 212 31.22 -4.53 1.63
C VAL A 212 30.98 -3.06 1.32
N TYR A 213 29.77 -2.78 0.82
CA TYR A 213 29.31 -1.43 0.55
C TYR A 213 28.22 -1.04 1.53
N VAL A 214 28.31 0.18 2.07
CA VAL A 214 27.34 0.73 3.01
C VAL A 214 26.83 2.05 2.48
N TYR A 215 25.53 2.15 2.26
CA TYR A 215 24.86 3.35 1.78
C TYR A 215 23.87 3.87 2.82
N ILE A 216 23.82 5.18 2.98
CA ILE A 216 22.70 5.85 3.63
C ILE A 216 21.92 6.60 2.56
N TYR A 217 20.61 6.36 2.51
CA TYR A 217 19.70 7.16 1.72
C TYR A 217 19.35 8.45 2.46
N ASP A 218 19.61 9.59 1.82
CA ASP A 218 19.30 10.92 2.34
C ASP A 218 18.75 11.80 1.21
N ASP A 219 17.49 12.19 1.34
CA ASP A 219 16.76 13.10 0.43
C ASP A 219 16.98 12.82 -1.08
N GLY A 220 16.71 11.59 -1.52
CA GLY A 220 16.85 11.21 -2.94
C GLY A 220 18.26 10.78 -3.35
N ARG A 221 19.25 10.85 -2.46
CA ARG A 221 20.64 10.53 -2.75
C ARG A 221 21.14 9.35 -1.93
N LEU A 222 21.93 8.49 -2.54
CA LEU A 222 22.72 7.49 -1.84
C LEU A 222 24.09 8.08 -1.52
N ILE A 223 24.40 8.14 -0.23
CA ILE A 223 25.69 8.57 0.27
C ILE A 223 26.49 7.31 0.64
N ASP A 224 27.68 7.18 0.05
CA ASP A 224 28.61 6.07 0.29
C ASP A 224 29.31 6.25 1.64
N TYR A 225 29.01 5.36 2.57
CA TYR A 225 29.64 5.22 3.89
C TYR A 225 30.44 3.91 3.99
N SER A 226 30.87 3.29 2.89
CA SER A 226 31.51 1.97 2.92
C SER A 226 32.78 1.90 3.79
N SER A 227 33.47 3.03 4.00
CA SER A 227 34.60 3.09 4.94
C SER A 227 34.20 2.90 6.41
N SER A 228 32.96 3.19 6.79
CA SER A 228 32.49 2.99 8.17
C SER A 228 32.50 1.53 8.60
N TYR A 229 32.48 0.60 7.64
CA TYR A 229 32.50 -0.83 7.92
C TYR A 229 33.82 -1.30 8.59
N SER A 230 34.89 -0.50 8.56
CA SER A 230 36.10 -0.83 9.31
C SER A 230 35.94 -0.70 10.83
N ASP A 231 34.91 0.00 11.31
CA ASP A 231 34.62 0.14 12.73
C ASP A 231 33.89 -1.12 13.26
N PRO A 232 34.48 -1.88 14.21
CA PRO A 232 33.85 -3.07 14.76
C PRO A 232 32.46 -2.81 15.36
N ALA A 233 32.23 -1.62 15.94
CA ALA A 233 30.92 -1.26 16.48
C ALA A 233 29.88 -1.17 15.37
N VAL A 234 30.23 -0.61 14.21
CA VAL A 234 29.35 -0.55 13.04
C VAL A 234 29.05 -1.95 12.51
N GLN A 235 30.04 -2.85 12.45
CA GLN A 235 29.84 -4.24 12.02
C GLN A 235 28.81 -4.96 12.90
N THR A 236 28.99 -4.90 14.22
CA THR A 236 28.05 -5.52 15.18
C THR A 236 26.64 -4.95 15.02
N LEU A 237 26.50 -3.64 14.83
CA LEU A 237 25.20 -3.00 14.63
C LEU A 237 24.56 -3.41 13.29
N LEU A 238 25.33 -3.53 12.21
CA LEU A 238 24.83 -4.01 10.91
C LEU A 238 24.33 -5.45 11.01
N GLU A 239 25.07 -6.34 11.67
CA GLU A 239 24.65 -7.73 11.88
C GLU A 239 23.41 -7.85 12.77
N THR A 240 23.24 -6.94 13.72
CA THR A 240 22.12 -6.95 14.67
C THR A 240 20.85 -6.34 14.07
N TYR A 241 20.98 -5.22 13.35
CA TYR A 241 19.84 -4.39 12.97
C TYR A 241 19.53 -4.39 11.48
N ALA A 242 20.46 -4.77 10.61
CA ALA A 242 20.17 -4.91 9.19
C ALA A 242 19.54 -6.28 8.94
N TYR A 243 18.45 -6.31 8.21
CA TYR A 243 17.78 -7.54 7.82
C TYR A 243 18.01 -7.82 6.34
N PHE A 244 18.07 -9.11 6.02
CA PHE A 244 18.25 -9.58 4.66
C PHE A 244 16.99 -9.27 3.85
N ASP A 245 17.17 -8.65 2.68
CA ASP A 245 16.09 -8.31 1.75
C ASP A 245 15.76 -9.47 0.80
#